data_AF-A0AAV5JTC2-F1
#
_entry.id   AF-A0AAV5JTC2-F1
#
_cell.length_a   1.000
_cell.length_b   1.000
_cell.length_c   1.000
_cell.angle_alpha   90.00
_cell.angle_beta   90.00
_cell.angle_gamma   90.00
#
_symmetry.space_group_name_H-M   'P 1'
#
loop_
_entity.id
_entity.type
_entity.pdbx_description
1 polymer ?
#
loop_
_entity_poly.entity_id
_entity_poly.type
_entity_poly.pdbx_seq_one_letter_code
_entity_poly.pdbx_strand_id
1 'polypeptide(L)'
;MEGMDLQNTVKEALNALYHHPDDAVRMQADRWLQDFQRTLDAWQVADNLLHDPTSNLETLIFCSQTLRSKVQRDFEELPSEAFRQLRDSLNTLLKKFNKGPPKVRTQISIAVAALAVHVPAEDWGDGGIMNWLRDEMNSHPDYIPGFLELLTVLPEEAYNYKIAARPERRRQFEKELTAQMEIALNILTACVNINDLKEQVEAFLFYYFFLVLHGVHCNYYRKLLEWVYLVAKSACETF
;
A
#
# COMPACT_ATOMS: atom_id res chain seq x y z
N MET A 1 7.24 27.42 -10.66
CA MET A 1 7.61 27.25 -12.09
C MET A 1 8.53 26.04 -12.26
N GLU A 2 9.56 25.90 -11.41
CA GLU A 2 10.50 24.75 -11.41
C GLU A 2 9.82 23.36 -11.29
N GLY A 3 8.84 23.19 -10.39
CA GLY A 3 8.17 21.89 -10.22
C GLY A 3 7.26 21.45 -11.39
N MET A 4 6.83 22.37 -12.25
CA MET A 4 6.07 22.03 -13.47
C MET A 4 7.01 21.65 -14.61
N ASP A 5 8.19 22.25 -14.64
CA ASP A 5 9.25 21.92 -15.60
C ASP A 5 9.74 20.47 -15.40
N LEU A 6 10.02 20.08 -14.16
CA LEU A 6 10.49 18.74 -13.84
C LEU A 6 9.45 17.63 -14.13
N GLN A 7 8.16 17.91 -13.93
CA GLN A 7 7.08 16.98 -14.32
C GLN A 7 7.06 16.73 -15.82
N ASN A 8 7.29 17.76 -16.64
CA ASN A 8 7.38 17.62 -18.08
C ASN A 8 8.64 16.83 -18.46
N THR A 9 9.79 17.11 -17.83
CA THR A 9 11.03 16.35 -18.07
C THR A 9 10.85 14.86 -17.76
N VAL A 10 10.14 14.50 -16.67
CA VAL A 10 9.83 13.09 -16.38
C VAL A 10 8.95 12.47 -17.48
N LYS A 11 7.91 13.16 -17.93
CA LYS A 11 7.04 12.68 -19.03
C LYS A 11 7.83 12.50 -20.33
N GLU A 12 8.73 13.43 -20.66
CA GLU A 12 9.59 13.37 -21.85
C GLU A 12 10.60 12.22 -21.75
N ALA A 13 11.26 12.04 -20.61
CA ALA A 13 12.19 10.95 -20.38
C ALA A 13 11.50 9.58 -20.46
N LEU A 14 10.30 9.45 -19.91
CA LEU A 14 9.50 8.22 -20.05
C LEU A 14 9.11 7.96 -21.50
N ASN A 15 8.68 9.00 -22.23
CA ASN A 15 8.37 8.87 -23.64
C ASN A 15 9.59 8.42 -24.46
N ALA A 16 10.76 8.99 -24.18
CA ALA A 16 12.01 8.57 -24.80
C ALA A 16 12.36 7.12 -24.45
N LEU A 17 12.22 6.72 -23.19
CA LEU A 17 12.52 5.36 -22.73
C LEU A 17 11.68 4.30 -23.46
N TYR A 18 10.38 4.52 -23.60
CA TYR A 18 9.46 3.51 -24.16
C TYR A 18 9.35 3.55 -25.68
N HIS A 19 9.44 4.74 -26.31
CA HIS A 19 9.06 4.92 -27.72
C HIS A 19 10.20 5.36 -28.64
N HIS A 20 11.37 5.73 -28.12
CA HIS A 20 12.47 6.19 -28.98
C HIS A 20 13.14 5.03 -29.74
N PRO A 21 13.40 5.17 -31.06
CA PRO A 21 13.96 4.08 -31.87
C PRO A 21 15.46 3.79 -31.60
N ASP A 22 16.20 4.78 -31.08
CA ASP A 22 17.62 4.65 -30.74
C ASP A 22 17.82 4.14 -29.29
N ASP A 23 18.48 2.98 -29.17
CA ASP A 23 18.83 2.33 -27.90
C ASP A 23 19.69 3.21 -26.99
N ALA A 24 20.61 4.00 -27.55
CA ALA A 24 21.47 4.87 -26.76
C ALA A 24 20.65 5.95 -26.04
N VAL A 25 19.63 6.50 -26.70
CA VAL A 25 18.70 7.48 -26.12
C VAL A 25 17.83 6.83 -25.06
N ARG A 26 17.32 5.62 -25.30
CA ARG A 26 16.54 4.87 -24.29
C ARG A 26 17.38 4.61 -23.03
N MET A 27 18.63 4.18 -23.18
CA MET A 27 19.55 3.96 -22.06
C MET A 27 19.91 5.25 -21.31
N GLN A 28 19.95 6.39 -22.00
CA GLN A 28 20.20 7.68 -21.36
C GLN A 28 18.97 8.15 -20.57
N ALA A 29 17.77 7.96 -21.12
CA ALA A 29 16.52 8.25 -20.44
C ALA A 29 16.31 7.38 -19.20
N ASP A 30 16.59 6.07 -19.30
CA ASP A 30 16.54 5.14 -18.15
C ASP A 30 17.49 5.59 -17.02
N ARG A 31 18.75 5.91 -17.37
CA ARG A 31 19.73 6.41 -16.39
C ARG A 31 19.26 7.70 -15.70
N TRP A 32 18.75 8.65 -16.48
CA TRP A 32 18.22 9.89 -15.93
C TRP A 32 17.04 9.64 -14.98
N LEU A 33 16.11 8.76 -15.36
CA LEU A 33 14.96 8.40 -14.51
C LEU A 33 15.40 7.72 -13.21
N GLN A 34 16.40 6.84 -13.26
CA GLN A 34 16.97 6.21 -12.06
C GLN A 34 17.65 7.23 -11.14
N ASP A 35 18.34 8.22 -11.69
CA ASP A 35 18.94 9.29 -10.91
C ASP A 35 17.88 10.22 -10.32
N PHE A 36 16.84 10.54 -11.09
CA PHE A 36 15.67 11.29 -10.62
C PHE A 36 15.01 10.62 -9.42
N GLN A 37 14.82 9.29 -9.44
CA GLN A 37 14.22 8.55 -8.31
C GLN A 37 14.98 8.70 -6.99
N ARG A 38 16.25 9.10 -7.02
CA ARG A 38 17.07 9.32 -5.81
C ARG A 38 16.98 10.76 -5.28
N THR A 39 16.39 11.67 -6.03
CA THR A 39 16.27 13.09 -5.63
C THR A 39 15.17 13.29 -4.58
N LEU A 40 15.22 14.42 -3.86
CA LEU A 40 14.14 14.84 -2.96
C LEU A 40 12.87 15.22 -3.74
N ASP A 41 13.04 15.82 -4.93
CA ASP A 41 11.92 16.25 -5.78
C ASP A 41 11.02 15.09 -6.25
N ALA A 42 11.58 13.86 -6.29
CA ALA A 42 10.85 12.68 -6.69
C ALA A 42 9.60 12.41 -5.84
N TRP A 43 9.60 12.78 -4.56
CA TRP A 43 8.41 12.69 -3.70
C TRP A 43 7.23 13.48 -4.27
N GLN A 44 7.44 14.77 -4.48
CA GLN A 44 6.37 15.68 -4.91
C GLN A 44 6.01 15.47 -6.38
N VAL A 45 7.00 15.24 -7.25
CA VAL A 45 6.76 15.07 -8.69
C VAL A 45 6.00 13.76 -8.95
N ALA A 46 6.37 12.65 -8.30
CA ALA A 46 5.64 11.39 -8.46
C ALA A 46 4.19 11.51 -7.94
N ASP A 47 3.99 12.13 -6.79
CA ASP A 47 2.66 12.37 -6.22
C ASP A 47 1.78 13.23 -7.15
N ASN A 48 2.31 14.36 -7.62
CA ASN A 48 1.60 15.25 -8.55
C ASN A 48 1.19 14.54 -9.83
N LEU A 49 2.10 13.77 -10.44
CA LEU A 49 1.83 13.03 -11.66
C LEU A 49 0.82 11.90 -11.47
N LEU A 50 0.73 11.31 -10.27
CA LEU A 50 -0.30 10.34 -9.92
C LEU A 50 -1.67 10.98 -9.75
N HIS A 51 -1.73 12.23 -9.29
CA HIS A 51 -2.98 13.00 -9.18
C HIS A 51 -3.44 13.60 -10.50
N ASP A 52 -2.52 13.92 -11.41
CA ASP A 52 -2.81 14.45 -12.74
C ASP A 52 -3.73 13.50 -13.56
N PRO A 53 -4.91 13.95 -14.00
CA PRO A 53 -5.82 13.14 -14.83
C PRO A 53 -5.31 12.94 -16.26
N THR A 54 -4.32 13.71 -16.70
CA THR A 54 -3.74 13.62 -18.06
C THR A 54 -2.56 12.64 -18.15
N SER A 55 -2.10 12.11 -17.02
CA SER A 55 -1.00 11.13 -16.97
C SER A 55 -1.37 9.81 -17.66
N ASN A 56 -0.50 9.37 -18.57
CA ASN A 56 -0.63 8.09 -19.25
C ASN A 56 -0.22 6.90 -18.35
N LEU A 57 -0.51 5.67 -18.79
CA LEU A 57 -0.26 4.47 -17.99
C LEU A 57 1.23 4.28 -17.61
N GLU A 58 2.15 4.60 -18.52
CA GLU A 58 3.59 4.52 -18.29
C GLU A 58 4.03 5.45 -17.15
N THR A 59 3.53 6.69 -17.17
CA THR A 59 3.75 7.69 -16.11
C THR A 59 3.19 7.20 -14.78
N LEU A 60 1.96 6.68 -14.76
CA LEU A 60 1.33 6.18 -13.54
C LEU A 60 2.11 4.99 -12.94
N ILE A 61 2.58 4.07 -13.77
CA ILE A 61 3.38 2.92 -13.32
C ILE A 61 4.71 3.40 -12.75
N PHE A 62 5.43 4.29 -13.45
CA PHE A 62 6.71 4.80 -12.99
C PHE A 62 6.58 5.57 -11.67
N CYS A 63 5.61 6.48 -11.58
CA CYS A 63 5.43 7.33 -10.40
C CYS A 63 4.98 6.52 -9.19
N SER A 64 4.07 5.55 -9.36
CA SER A 64 3.64 4.70 -8.24
C SER A 64 4.77 3.80 -7.73
N GLN A 65 5.61 3.26 -8.61
CA GLN A 65 6.81 2.51 -8.21
C GLN A 65 7.84 3.40 -7.51
N THR A 66 8.02 4.63 -7.99
CA THR A 66 8.92 5.63 -7.39
C THR A 66 8.46 5.96 -5.98
N LEU A 67 7.18 6.32 -5.81
CA LEU A 67 6.62 6.68 -4.52
C LEU A 67 6.70 5.52 -3.52
N ARG A 68 6.37 4.29 -3.96
CA ARG A 68 6.58 3.09 -3.15
C ARG A 68 8.04 2.95 -2.69
N SER A 69 9.00 3.05 -3.62
CA SER A 69 10.42 2.91 -3.30
C SER A 69 10.89 4.00 -2.33
N LYS A 70 10.44 5.24 -2.52
CA LYS A 70 10.70 6.37 -1.64
C LYS A 70 10.20 6.12 -0.22
N VAL A 71 8.96 5.67 -0.06
CA VAL A 71 8.42 5.29 1.26
C VAL A 71 9.21 4.14 1.88
N GLN A 72 9.54 3.11 1.10
CA GLN A 72 10.27 1.96 1.63
C GLN A 72 11.71 2.32 2.03
N ARG A 73 12.42 3.18 1.31
CA ARG A 73 13.88 3.33 1.47
C ARG A 73 14.32 4.65 2.04
N ASP A 74 13.58 5.71 1.73
CA ASP A 74 14.02 7.08 1.90
C ASP A 74 13.06 7.86 2.81
N PHE A 75 12.28 7.17 3.64
CA PHE A 75 11.32 7.80 4.57
C PHE A 75 11.97 8.85 5.49
N GLU A 76 13.24 8.66 5.88
CA GLU A 76 13.98 9.61 6.70
C GLU A 76 14.27 10.96 5.99
N GLU A 77 14.06 11.05 4.66
CA GLU A 77 14.10 12.32 3.93
C GLU A 77 12.92 13.24 4.27
N LEU A 78 11.80 12.69 4.75
CA LEU A 78 10.59 13.45 5.04
C LEU A 78 10.71 14.19 6.39
N PRO A 79 10.24 15.45 6.46
CA PRO A 79 10.04 16.13 7.74
C PRO A 79 9.08 15.34 8.65
N SER A 80 9.26 15.44 9.98
CA SER A 80 8.56 14.62 10.98
C SER A 80 7.02 14.69 10.92
N GLU A 81 6.44 15.74 10.33
CA GLU A 81 4.98 15.90 10.19
C GLU A 81 4.46 15.66 8.76
N ALA A 82 5.36 15.55 7.77
CA ALA A 82 4.97 15.43 6.36
C ALA A 82 4.30 14.08 6.06
N PHE A 83 4.52 13.05 6.89
CA PHE A 83 3.89 11.74 6.72
C PHE A 83 2.36 11.82 6.75
N ARG A 84 1.76 12.76 7.48
CA ARG A 84 0.29 12.92 7.54
C ARG A 84 -0.27 13.34 6.18
N GLN A 85 0.37 14.33 5.55
CA GLN A 85 0.00 14.80 4.21
C GLN A 85 0.21 13.69 3.17
N LEU A 86 1.31 12.94 3.29
CA LEU A 86 1.57 11.79 2.43
C LEU A 86 0.51 10.69 2.60
N ARG A 87 0.12 10.36 3.83
CA ARG A 87 -0.94 9.39 4.13
C ARG A 87 -2.26 9.80 3.48
N ASP A 88 -2.63 11.07 3.62
CA ASP A 88 -3.88 11.60 3.05
C ASP A 88 -3.85 11.59 1.52
N SER A 89 -2.70 11.94 0.92
CA SER A 89 -2.47 11.83 -0.52
C SER A 89 -2.60 10.38 -1.02
N LEU A 90 -1.89 9.44 -0.37
CA LEU A 90 -1.93 8.03 -0.73
C LEU A 90 -3.34 7.43 -0.57
N ASN A 91 -4.10 7.83 0.45
CA ASN A 91 -5.50 7.44 0.61
C ASN A 91 -6.35 7.95 -0.57
N THR A 92 -6.15 9.20 -0.98
CA THR A 92 -6.80 9.77 -2.17
C THR A 92 -6.44 8.99 -3.43
N LEU A 93 -5.19 8.58 -3.58
CA LEU A 93 -4.73 7.76 -4.70
C LEU A 93 -5.30 6.33 -4.66
N LEU A 94 -5.43 5.70 -3.48
CA LEU A 94 -6.10 4.40 -3.33
C LEU A 94 -7.55 4.47 -3.81
N LYS A 95 -8.27 5.52 -3.39
CA LYS A 95 -9.64 5.79 -3.85
C LYS A 95 -9.68 6.06 -5.35
N LYS A 96 -8.76 6.87 -5.89
CA LYS A 96 -8.66 7.16 -7.34
C LYS A 96 -8.44 5.89 -8.16
N PHE A 97 -7.54 5.02 -7.73
CA PHE A 97 -7.13 3.83 -8.48
C PHE A 97 -7.89 2.55 -8.09
N ASN A 98 -8.92 2.62 -7.24
CA ASN A 98 -9.70 1.44 -6.82
C ASN A 98 -10.16 0.55 -8.00
N LYS A 99 -10.63 1.18 -9.10
CA LYS A 99 -11.00 0.53 -10.37
C LYS A 99 -9.97 0.79 -11.50
N GLY A 100 -8.82 1.34 -11.14
CA GLY A 100 -7.74 1.66 -12.07
C GLY A 100 -6.86 0.45 -12.42
N PRO A 101 -5.73 0.69 -13.11
CA PRO A 101 -4.79 -0.36 -13.48
C PRO A 101 -4.30 -1.12 -12.23
N PRO A 102 -4.46 -2.47 -12.14
CA PRO A 102 -4.11 -3.23 -10.95
C PRO A 102 -2.67 -2.99 -10.51
N LYS A 103 -1.73 -2.96 -11.47
CA LYS A 103 -0.32 -2.69 -11.19
C LYS A 103 -0.11 -1.40 -10.40
N VAL A 104 -0.80 -0.31 -10.76
CA VAL A 104 -0.69 0.98 -10.08
C VAL A 104 -1.32 0.89 -8.69
N ARG A 105 -2.52 0.33 -8.59
CA ARG A 105 -3.23 0.16 -7.30
C ARG A 105 -2.38 -0.63 -6.30
N THR A 106 -1.77 -1.75 -6.71
CA THR A 106 -0.89 -2.55 -5.85
C THR A 106 0.31 -1.76 -5.35
N GLN A 107 0.93 -0.93 -6.22
CA GLN A 107 2.07 -0.09 -5.79
C GLN A 107 1.67 0.92 -4.71
N ILE A 108 0.49 1.55 -4.85
CA ILE A 108 -0.03 2.48 -3.85
C ILE A 108 -0.39 1.75 -2.56
N SER A 109 -1.03 0.59 -2.62
CA SER A 109 -1.31 -0.25 -1.44
C SER A 109 -0.03 -0.60 -0.69
N ILE A 110 1.02 -1.01 -1.40
CA ILE A 110 2.33 -1.30 -0.79
C ILE A 110 2.95 -0.03 -0.18
N ALA A 111 2.83 1.13 -0.85
CA ALA A 111 3.34 2.39 -0.30
C ALA A 111 2.64 2.77 1.01
N VAL A 112 1.32 2.61 1.11
CA VAL A 112 0.57 2.86 2.35
C VAL A 112 0.97 1.88 3.46
N ALA A 113 1.10 0.59 3.12
CA ALA A 113 1.54 -0.42 4.07
C ALA A 113 2.97 -0.14 4.59
N ALA A 114 3.90 0.24 3.71
CA ALA A 114 5.25 0.62 4.09
C ALA A 114 5.26 1.87 4.98
N LEU A 115 4.41 2.87 4.69
CA LEU A 115 4.25 4.05 5.53
C LEU A 115 3.82 3.69 6.96
N ALA A 116 2.89 2.73 7.10
CA ALA A 116 2.40 2.28 8.40
C ALA A 116 3.49 1.58 9.23
N VAL A 117 4.43 0.89 8.58
CA VAL A 117 5.60 0.31 9.26
C VAL A 117 6.47 1.41 9.87
N HIS A 118 6.60 2.57 9.22
CA HIS A 118 7.41 3.68 9.71
C HIS A 118 6.73 4.45 10.85
N VAL A 119 5.41 4.64 10.79
CA VAL A 119 4.67 5.56 11.66
C VAL A 119 4.03 4.80 12.84
N PRO A 120 4.29 5.18 14.10
CA PRO A 120 3.65 4.58 15.29
C PRO A 120 2.12 4.62 15.22
N ALA A 121 1.43 3.65 15.83
CA ALA A 121 -0.03 3.61 15.80
C ALA A 121 -0.71 4.85 16.43
N GLU A 122 -0.05 5.47 17.43
CA GLU A 122 -0.50 6.72 18.06
C GLU A 122 -0.46 7.91 17.09
N ASP A 123 0.56 7.96 16.24
CA ASP A 123 0.76 9.05 15.28
C ASP A 123 -0.01 8.84 13.99
N TRP A 124 -0.25 7.57 13.61
CA TRP A 124 -1.04 7.20 12.44
C TRP A 124 -2.46 7.76 12.50
N GLY A 125 -3.02 7.97 13.71
CA GLY A 125 -4.41 8.39 13.91
C GLY A 125 -5.36 7.20 14.09
N ASP A 126 -6.53 7.47 14.69
CA ASP A 126 -7.63 6.53 14.94
C ASP A 126 -7.25 5.26 15.71
N GLY A 127 -6.09 5.27 16.39
CA GLY A 127 -5.56 4.11 17.10
C GLY A 127 -4.85 3.09 16.19
N GLY A 128 -4.36 3.50 15.02
CA GLY A 128 -3.49 2.74 14.11
C GLY A 128 -4.15 2.31 12.80
N ILE A 129 -3.36 1.71 11.90
CA ILE A 129 -3.78 1.44 10.51
C ILE A 129 -5.04 0.60 10.39
N MET A 130 -5.26 -0.43 11.23
CA MET A 130 -6.46 -1.27 11.12
C MET A 130 -7.74 -0.53 11.51
N ASN A 131 -7.67 0.34 12.52
CA ASN A 131 -8.81 1.16 12.91
C ASN A 131 -9.13 2.18 11.81
N TRP A 132 -8.09 2.87 11.33
CA TRP A 132 -8.20 3.79 10.20
C TRP A 132 -8.82 3.12 8.96
N LEU A 133 -8.35 1.91 8.62
CA LEU A 133 -8.84 1.15 7.47
C LEU A 133 -10.33 0.78 7.63
N ARG A 134 -10.72 0.31 8.83
CA ARG A 134 -12.13 0.02 9.13
C ARG A 134 -12.99 1.27 8.92
N ASP A 135 -12.56 2.40 9.44
CA ASP A 135 -13.34 3.64 9.42
C ASP A 135 -13.45 4.21 8.00
N GLU A 136 -12.39 4.07 7.19
CA GLU A 136 -12.39 4.39 5.77
C GLU A 136 -13.32 3.49 4.96
N MET A 137 -13.32 2.18 5.20
CA MET A 137 -14.21 1.22 4.53
C MET A 137 -15.68 1.45 4.88
N ASN A 138 -15.97 1.79 6.14
CA ASN A 138 -17.32 2.13 6.58
C ASN A 138 -17.83 3.43 5.95
N SER A 139 -16.95 4.44 5.85
CA SER A 139 -17.31 5.75 5.31
C SER A 139 -17.37 5.75 3.78
N HIS A 140 -16.63 4.86 3.12
CA HIS A 140 -16.52 4.81 1.66
C HIS A 140 -16.64 3.38 1.11
N PRO A 141 -17.84 2.76 1.19
CA PRO A 141 -18.05 1.37 0.79
C PRO A 141 -17.73 1.10 -0.69
N ASP A 142 -17.85 2.11 -1.56
CA ASP A 142 -17.54 1.99 -2.99
C ASP A 142 -16.04 1.70 -3.28
N TYR A 143 -15.16 1.97 -2.32
CA TYR A 143 -13.71 1.78 -2.45
C TYR A 143 -13.18 0.55 -1.69
N ILE A 144 -14.07 -0.27 -1.12
CA ILE A 144 -13.72 -1.51 -0.40
C ILE A 144 -12.71 -2.38 -1.15
N PRO A 145 -12.82 -2.64 -2.47
CA PRO A 145 -11.84 -3.47 -3.18
C PRO A 145 -10.41 -2.91 -3.11
N GLY A 146 -10.24 -1.59 -3.16
CA GLY A 146 -8.93 -0.96 -3.03
C GLY A 146 -8.36 -1.07 -1.61
N PHE A 147 -9.22 -0.92 -0.61
CA PHE A 147 -8.84 -1.10 0.80
C PHE A 147 -8.53 -2.56 1.16
N LEU A 148 -9.22 -3.51 0.54
CA LEU A 148 -8.90 -4.93 0.70
C LEU A 148 -7.54 -5.28 0.11
N GLU A 149 -7.15 -4.67 -1.00
CA GLU A 149 -5.81 -4.85 -1.54
C GLU A 149 -4.72 -4.25 -0.61
N LEU A 150 -5.01 -3.14 0.07
CA LEU A 150 -4.13 -2.66 1.14
C LEU A 150 -4.07 -3.66 2.30
N LEU A 151 -5.22 -4.17 2.74
CA LEU A 151 -5.29 -5.18 3.78
C LEU A 151 -4.43 -6.38 3.39
N THR A 152 -4.50 -6.85 2.15
CA THR A 152 -3.79 -8.05 1.68
C THR A 152 -2.27 -7.91 1.68
N VAL A 153 -1.74 -6.76 1.26
CA VAL A 153 -0.28 -6.53 1.20
C VAL A 153 0.33 -6.12 2.53
N LEU A 154 -0.47 -5.64 3.49
CA LEU A 154 0.02 -5.11 4.76
C LEU A 154 0.90 -6.10 5.57
N PRO A 155 0.56 -7.39 5.71
CA PRO A 155 1.38 -8.34 6.44
C PRO A 155 2.68 -8.66 5.70
N GLU A 156 2.66 -8.69 4.36
CA GLU A 156 3.86 -8.90 3.56
C GLU A 156 4.87 -7.79 3.81
N GLU A 157 4.39 -6.54 3.86
CA GLU A 157 5.23 -5.37 4.14
C GLU A 157 5.72 -5.31 5.58
N ALA A 158 4.95 -5.79 6.56
CA ALA A 158 5.38 -5.86 7.95
C ALA A 158 6.72 -6.59 8.12
N TYR A 159 6.93 -7.67 7.35
CA TYR A 159 8.13 -8.50 7.37
C TYR A 159 9.10 -8.24 6.21
N ASN A 160 8.79 -7.27 5.34
CA ASN A 160 9.64 -6.94 4.20
C ASN A 160 10.90 -6.21 4.67
N TYR A 161 12.06 -6.86 4.55
CA TYR A 161 13.37 -6.31 4.94
C TYR A 161 13.83 -5.12 4.07
N LYS A 162 13.17 -4.86 2.93
CA LYS A 162 13.50 -3.71 2.07
C LYS A 162 13.09 -2.38 2.68
N ILE A 163 12.17 -2.39 3.65
CA ILE A 163 11.75 -1.18 4.36
C ILE A 163 12.90 -0.70 5.27
N ALA A 164 13.35 0.53 5.15
CA ALA A 164 14.42 1.12 5.95
C ALA A 164 13.91 1.55 7.35
N ALA A 165 13.14 0.68 8.02
CA ALA A 165 12.63 0.89 9.36
C ALA A 165 13.58 0.29 10.40
N ARG A 166 13.81 1.02 11.50
CA ARG A 166 14.63 0.56 12.63
C ARG A 166 14.08 -0.75 13.21
N PRO A 167 14.94 -1.70 13.64
CA PRO A 167 14.48 -2.99 14.18
C PRO A 167 13.46 -2.88 15.32
N GLU A 168 13.62 -1.90 16.20
CA GLU A 168 12.68 -1.68 17.30
C GLU A 168 11.31 -1.21 16.82
N ARG A 169 11.26 -0.31 15.83
CA ARG A 169 10.00 0.14 15.21
C ARG A 169 9.26 -1.04 14.58
N ARG A 170 9.97 -1.93 13.88
CA ARG A 170 9.40 -3.14 13.28
C ARG A 170 8.77 -4.07 14.31
N ARG A 171 9.50 -4.38 15.38
CA ARG A 171 8.96 -5.17 16.51
C ARG A 171 7.72 -4.53 17.12
N GLN A 172 7.72 -3.20 17.25
CA GLN A 172 6.57 -2.47 17.76
C GLN A 172 5.37 -2.57 16.79
N PHE A 173 5.61 -2.47 15.48
CA PHE A 173 4.57 -2.63 14.46
C PHE A 173 3.96 -4.03 14.46
N GLU A 174 4.77 -5.07 14.62
CA GLU A 174 4.29 -6.46 14.76
C GLU A 174 3.36 -6.62 15.99
N LYS A 175 3.72 -6.00 17.12
CA LYS A 175 2.87 -5.99 18.32
C LYS A 175 1.57 -5.23 18.09
N GLU A 176 1.62 -4.08 17.42
CA GLU A 176 0.46 -3.27 17.06
C GLU A 176 -0.51 -4.07 16.16
N LEU A 177 0.00 -4.71 15.11
CA LEU A 177 -0.79 -5.58 14.22
C LEU A 177 -1.41 -6.77 14.96
N THR A 178 -0.65 -7.39 15.86
CA THR A 178 -1.15 -8.49 16.70
C THR A 178 -2.28 -8.03 17.62
N ALA A 179 -2.14 -6.87 18.25
CA ALA A 179 -3.16 -6.29 19.11
C ALA A 179 -4.44 -5.93 18.32
N GLN A 180 -4.31 -5.58 17.05
CA GLN A 180 -5.42 -5.21 16.15
C GLN A 180 -6.02 -6.40 15.39
N MET A 181 -5.59 -7.65 15.67
CA MET A 181 -6.08 -8.87 15.00
C MET A 181 -7.61 -8.98 14.99
N GLU A 182 -8.27 -8.66 16.10
CA GLU A 182 -9.74 -8.75 16.19
C GLU A 182 -10.43 -7.77 15.24
N ILE A 183 -9.85 -6.58 15.05
CA ILE A 183 -10.36 -5.59 14.09
C ILE A 183 -10.20 -6.10 12.66
N ALA A 184 -9.04 -6.66 12.33
CA ALA A 184 -8.78 -7.24 11.01
C ALA A 184 -9.78 -8.37 10.69
N LEU A 185 -10.01 -9.30 11.64
CA LEU A 185 -11.00 -10.36 11.47
C LEU A 185 -12.42 -9.82 11.27
N ASN A 186 -12.82 -8.78 12.01
CA ASN A 186 -14.12 -8.16 11.86
C ASN A 186 -14.30 -7.51 10.47
N ILE A 187 -13.26 -6.81 9.97
CA ILE A 187 -13.26 -6.25 8.60
C ILE A 187 -13.45 -7.37 7.57
N LEU A 188 -12.66 -8.44 7.67
CA LEU A 188 -12.76 -9.58 6.74
C LEU A 188 -14.13 -10.23 6.81
N THR A 189 -14.70 -10.42 8.00
CA THR A 189 -16.03 -11.01 8.18
C THR A 189 -17.08 -10.19 7.45
N ALA A 190 -17.02 -8.87 7.57
CA ALA A 190 -17.91 -7.98 6.85
C ALA A 190 -17.73 -8.11 5.33
N CYS A 191 -16.51 -8.30 4.85
CA CYS A 191 -16.20 -8.48 3.43
C CYS A 191 -16.53 -9.86 2.86
N VAL A 192 -16.52 -10.94 3.65
CA VAL A 192 -16.94 -12.29 3.21
C VAL A 192 -18.39 -12.29 2.72
N ASN A 193 -19.24 -11.46 3.32
CA ASN A 193 -20.64 -11.31 2.90
C ASN A 193 -20.79 -10.60 1.54
N ILE A 194 -19.69 -10.12 0.95
CA ILE A 194 -19.66 -9.53 -0.39
C ILE A 194 -19.13 -10.62 -1.34
N ASN A 195 -20.06 -11.26 -2.07
CA ASN A 195 -19.81 -12.48 -2.86
C ASN A 195 -18.59 -12.45 -3.79
N ASP A 196 -18.18 -11.28 -4.30
CA ASP A 196 -17.06 -11.12 -5.23
C ASP A 196 -15.67 -11.10 -4.56
N LEU A 197 -15.58 -11.13 -3.22
CA LEU A 197 -14.33 -10.90 -2.48
C LEU A 197 -13.81 -12.14 -1.73
N LYS A 198 -14.48 -13.28 -1.89
CA LYS A 198 -14.23 -14.51 -1.13
C LYS A 198 -12.80 -15.06 -1.31
N GLU A 199 -12.31 -15.16 -2.55
CA GLU A 199 -10.95 -15.65 -2.83
C GLU A 199 -9.85 -14.73 -2.27
N GLN A 200 -10.07 -13.41 -2.31
CA GLN A 200 -9.11 -12.42 -1.79
C GLN A 200 -9.03 -12.47 -0.27
N VAL A 201 -10.18 -12.67 0.39
CA VAL A 201 -10.25 -12.86 1.84
C VAL A 201 -9.55 -14.15 2.25
N GLU A 202 -9.79 -15.27 1.54
CA GLU A 202 -9.14 -16.56 1.82
C GLU A 202 -7.62 -16.51 1.66
N ALA A 203 -7.12 -15.86 0.60
CA ALA A 203 -5.69 -15.66 0.41
C ALA A 203 -5.07 -14.80 1.51
N PHE A 204 -5.73 -13.70 1.90
CA PHE A 204 -5.28 -12.85 3.00
C PHE A 204 -5.21 -13.59 4.32
N LEU A 205 -6.24 -14.37 4.65
CA LEU A 205 -6.28 -15.15 5.87
C LEU A 205 -5.15 -16.16 5.92
N PHE A 206 -4.87 -16.85 4.81
CA PHE A 206 -3.77 -17.80 4.74
C PHE A 206 -2.41 -17.12 4.97
N TYR A 207 -2.21 -15.94 4.37
CA TYR A 207 -0.96 -15.19 4.53
C TYR A 207 -0.81 -14.57 5.92
N TYR A 208 -1.85 -13.91 6.44
CA TYR A 208 -1.89 -13.35 7.79
C TYR A 208 -1.71 -14.45 8.84
N PHE A 209 -2.33 -15.61 8.62
CA PHE A 209 -2.17 -16.81 9.44
C PHE A 209 -0.71 -17.27 9.48
N PHE A 210 -0.08 -17.42 8.31
CA PHE A 210 1.28 -17.92 8.23
C PHE A 210 2.31 -16.92 8.79
N LEU A 211 2.17 -15.63 8.50
CA LEU A 211 3.12 -14.61 8.94
C LEU A 211 2.97 -14.22 10.42
N VAL A 212 1.74 -14.03 10.89
CA VAL A 212 1.52 -13.56 12.27
C VAL A 212 1.64 -14.71 13.28
N LEU A 213 1.26 -15.95 12.94
CA LEU A 213 1.32 -17.07 13.90
C LEU A 213 2.66 -17.80 13.95
N HIS A 214 3.58 -17.61 13.00
CA HIS A 214 4.96 -18.05 13.19
C HIS A 214 5.68 -17.28 14.33
N GLY A 215 5.11 -16.15 14.80
CA GLY A 215 5.62 -15.35 15.92
C GLY A 215 4.67 -15.11 17.10
N VAL A 216 3.38 -15.47 17.01
CA VAL A 216 2.35 -15.13 18.03
C VAL A 216 1.78 -16.37 18.75
N HIS A 217 1.69 -16.25 20.08
CA HIS A 217 1.21 -17.27 21.02
C HIS A 217 -0.11 -17.97 20.63
N CYS A 218 -0.19 -19.25 20.99
CA CYS A 218 -1.27 -20.24 20.82
C CYS A 218 -2.73 -19.79 21.11
N ASN A 219 -2.96 -18.65 21.78
CA ASN A 219 -4.30 -18.20 22.20
C ASN A 219 -5.16 -17.68 21.04
N TYR A 220 -4.57 -17.15 19.96
CA TYR A 220 -5.33 -16.67 18.80
C TYR A 220 -5.69 -17.80 17.82
N TYR A 221 -5.02 -18.95 17.91
CA TYR A 221 -5.24 -20.11 17.05
C TYR A 221 -6.67 -20.65 17.16
N ARG A 222 -7.23 -20.72 18.38
CA ARG A 222 -8.60 -21.21 18.58
C ARG A 222 -9.63 -20.26 17.97
N LYS A 223 -9.57 -18.96 18.27
CA LYS A 223 -10.51 -17.96 17.71
C LYS A 223 -10.47 -17.96 16.17
N LEU A 224 -9.29 -18.12 15.61
CA LEU A 224 -9.09 -18.08 14.17
C LEU A 224 -9.51 -19.38 13.48
N LEU A 225 -9.29 -20.55 14.09
CA LEU A 225 -9.86 -21.82 13.63
C LEU A 225 -11.38 -21.85 13.74
N GLU A 226 -11.95 -21.32 14.84
CA GLU A 226 -13.40 -21.14 14.99
C GLU A 226 -13.95 -20.21 13.91
N TRP A 227 -13.23 -19.14 13.58
CA TRP A 227 -13.64 -18.20 12.54
C TRP A 227 -13.52 -18.79 11.12
N VAL A 228 -12.41 -19.46 10.80
CA VAL A 228 -12.26 -20.21 9.53
C VAL A 228 -13.36 -21.25 9.39
N TYR A 229 -13.70 -21.95 10.48
CA TYR A 229 -14.81 -22.88 10.52
C TYR A 229 -16.16 -22.17 10.29
N LEU A 230 -16.42 -21.02 10.92
CA LEU A 230 -17.65 -20.26 10.73
C LEU A 230 -17.79 -19.71 9.29
N VAL A 231 -16.70 -19.24 8.69
CA VAL A 231 -16.69 -18.78 7.29
C VAL A 231 -16.88 -19.95 6.34
N ALA A 232 -16.18 -21.07 6.54
CA ALA A 232 -16.37 -22.29 5.74
C ALA A 232 -17.79 -22.84 5.87
N LYS A 233 -18.37 -22.80 7.07
CA LYS A 233 -19.75 -23.21 7.33
C LYS A 233 -20.75 -22.28 6.64
N SER A 234 -20.59 -20.96 6.78
CA SER A 234 -21.44 -19.97 6.10
C SER A 234 -21.35 -20.09 4.57
N ALA A 235 -20.17 -20.40 4.05
CA ALA A 235 -19.94 -20.66 2.63
C ALA A 235 -20.68 -21.91 2.12
N CYS A 236 -20.75 -22.97 2.93
CA CYS A 236 -21.46 -24.21 2.61
C CYS A 236 -22.97 -24.10 2.74
N GLU A 237 -23.50 -23.21 3.58
CA GLU A 237 -24.94 -23.01 3.77
C GLU A 237 -25.59 -22.14 2.67
N THR A 238 -24.79 -21.51 1.81
CA THR A 238 -25.22 -20.73 0.62
C THR A 238 -25.37 -21.55 -0.67
N PHE A 239 -25.19 -22.87 -0.64
CA PHE A 239 -25.45 -23.81 -1.74
C PHE A 239 -26.66 -24.71 -1.41
#